data_AF-A0A959V644-F1
#
_entry.id   AF-A0A959V644-F1
#
_cell.length_a   1.000
_cell.length_b   1.000
_cell.length_c   1.000
_cell.angle_alpha   90.00
_cell.angle_beta   90.00
_cell.angle_gamma   90.00
#
_symmetry.space_group_name_H-M   'P 1'
#
loop_
_entity.id
_entity.type
_entity.pdbx_description
1 polymer ?
#
loop_
_entity_poly.entity_id
_entity_poly.type
_entity_poly.pdbx_seq_one_letter_code
_entity_poly.pdbx_strand_id
1 'polypeptide(L)'
;GMPFEILQHEFNHLLFGGNNFHSGGGNAPQFTRYFIAQQGGWGMMGGANSALLTANAWDRDRLGWRPEGAVHRIRAHDQQGREVSTDLDPLAGDTGVFVLGDFVTTGDALRIRLPFIPEDEFPQWIWLENHQTRARNGCISDVFHYEEGNPCIQGAVPGIYAFLQVDRENKVGKDIYGGHADFLRPLVASGHTDLYVAGEYEHTCTSPGKGTTLGRDKDLCNPLTGSQDLELPRFNRNGDDRLGARELEMLNKELRNGVIHDHAYFFGNARQAFTLQGNHKLGMGTDPSTASQMTLVCAEQDVLKGAKPNNRVVYLNGISVDMLEQRLNGDIVVRVRSGDVRLEQDIRWCADSIVLNDLRGPDGYSLVVASGKQLLLDRSRTPTRIGSPETVGGFTYWSDPTRLTLAPGARMRLEDKAVLELRGGSELHLMPGSVLELAPKSRIKVRDGRLVVHEGARLDAPEKAVKKLRTVKATRAAAPR
;
A
#
# COMPACT_ATOMS: atom_id res chain seq x y z
N GLY A 1 35.52 13.45 8.51
CA GLY A 1 34.37 13.83 9.35
C GLY A 1 33.29 12.77 9.19
N MET A 2 32.34 12.70 10.13
CA MET A 2 31.12 11.89 9.93
C MET A 2 30.32 12.47 8.75
N PRO A 3 29.82 11.65 7.80
CA PRO A 3 28.91 12.10 6.75
C PRO A 3 27.71 12.85 7.34
N PHE A 4 27.25 13.89 6.64
CA PHE A 4 26.18 14.77 7.12
C PHE A 4 24.88 14.01 7.39
N GLU A 5 24.55 13.06 6.53
CA GLU A 5 23.34 12.24 6.56
C GLU A 5 23.31 11.33 7.79
N ILE A 6 24.47 10.78 8.16
CA ILE A 6 24.63 9.99 9.40
C ILE A 6 24.49 10.91 10.61
N LEU A 7 25.14 12.07 10.61
CA LEU A 7 25.04 13.02 11.72
C LEU A 7 23.60 13.50 11.93
N GLN A 8 22.88 13.79 10.84
CA GLN A 8 21.47 14.18 10.86
C GLN A 8 20.61 13.07 11.47
N HIS A 9 20.79 11.82 11.03
CA HIS A 9 20.08 10.67 11.59
C HIS A 9 20.31 10.51 13.10
N GLU A 10 21.57 10.50 13.53
CA GLU A 10 21.93 10.32 14.95
C GLU A 10 21.42 11.49 15.82
N PHE A 11 21.38 12.71 15.28
CA PHE A 11 20.77 13.84 15.98
C PHE A 11 19.26 13.65 16.18
N ASN A 12 18.56 13.07 15.22
CA ASN A 12 17.10 12.88 15.29
C ASN A 12 16.69 11.89 16.39
N HIS A 13 17.56 10.96 16.79
CA HIS A 13 17.34 10.15 17.98
C HIS A 13 17.16 10.97 19.27
N LEU A 14 17.77 12.16 19.36
CA LEU A 14 17.58 13.06 20.50
C LEU A 14 16.19 13.72 20.51
N LEU A 15 15.52 13.78 19.36
CA LEU A 15 14.20 14.39 19.21
C LEU A 15 13.06 13.38 19.37
N PHE A 16 13.23 12.16 18.83
CA PHE A 16 12.17 11.15 18.78
C PHE A 16 12.30 10.06 19.84
N GLY A 17 13.52 9.62 20.14
CA GLY A 17 13.80 8.49 21.02
C GLY A 17 14.64 7.38 20.34
N GLY A 18 14.48 6.15 20.81
CA GLY A 18 15.33 5.02 20.41
C GLY A 18 15.02 4.43 19.03
N ASN A 19 15.72 3.33 18.69
CA ASN A 19 15.63 2.64 17.40
C ASN A 19 14.23 2.16 17.02
N ASN A 20 13.32 2.02 17.98
CA ASN A 20 11.93 1.71 17.66
C ASN A 20 11.25 2.83 16.86
N PHE A 21 11.80 4.04 16.82
CA PHE A 21 11.28 5.14 15.98
C PHE A 21 11.80 5.13 14.55
N HIS A 22 12.72 4.24 14.20
CA HIS A 22 13.17 4.10 12.82
C HIS A 22 11.98 3.82 11.89
N SER A 23 11.84 4.65 10.85
CA SER A 23 10.80 4.58 9.82
C SER A 23 11.35 5.22 8.55
N GLY A 24 10.64 5.12 7.42
CA GLY A 24 11.05 5.83 6.19
C GLY A 24 12.44 5.46 5.66
N GLY A 25 12.93 4.23 5.87
CA GLY A 25 14.28 3.80 5.45
C GLY A 25 15.33 3.68 6.56
N GLY A 26 15.00 3.99 7.81
CA GLY A 26 15.97 3.96 8.92
C GLY A 26 16.14 2.65 9.66
N ASN A 27 15.30 1.68 9.37
CA ASN A 27 15.28 0.47 10.17
C ASN A 27 16.44 -0.47 9.83
N ALA A 28 16.88 -1.26 10.80
CA ALA A 28 17.86 -2.32 10.60
C ALA A 28 17.15 -3.69 10.60
N PRO A 29 17.68 -4.70 9.88
CA PRO A 29 17.00 -5.99 9.73
C PRO A 29 16.63 -6.67 11.06
N GLN A 30 17.47 -6.51 12.07
CA GLN A 30 17.29 -7.14 13.39
C GLN A 30 16.18 -6.51 14.26
N PHE A 31 15.67 -5.33 13.90
CA PHE A 31 14.66 -4.65 14.71
C PHE A 31 13.25 -5.14 14.39
N THR A 32 12.40 -5.18 15.41
CA THR A 32 10.99 -5.54 15.27
C THR A 32 10.24 -4.42 14.54
N ARG A 33 9.50 -4.78 13.50
CA ARG A 33 8.79 -3.90 12.57
C ARG A 33 7.37 -4.36 12.30
N TYR A 34 6.50 -3.45 11.83
CA TYR A 34 5.10 -3.75 11.49
C TYR A 34 4.91 -4.53 10.17
N PHE A 35 5.93 -4.60 9.31
CA PHE A 35 5.86 -5.24 8.00
C PHE A 35 6.95 -6.29 7.81
N ILE A 36 6.72 -7.25 6.91
CA ILE A 36 7.73 -8.27 6.58
C ILE A 36 8.90 -7.62 5.84
N ALA A 37 8.61 -6.85 4.79
CA ALA A 37 9.59 -6.08 4.06
C ALA A 37 10.12 -4.93 4.93
N GLN A 38 11.40 -4.61 4.76
CA GLN A 38 11.92 -3.37 5.32
C GLN A 38 11.39 -2.19 4.52
N GLN A 39 10.99 -1.13 5.22
CA GLN A 39 10.48 0.07 4.57
C GLN A 39 11.63 1.04 4.31
N GLY A 40 11.72 1.52 3.07
CA GLY A 40 12.43 2.72 2.64
C GLY A 40 11.54 3.95 2.77
N GLY A 41 11.76 4.97 1.95
CA GLY A 41 10.94 6.19 1.95
C GLY A 41 11.67 7.40 2.49
N TRP A 42 10.98 8.21 3.28
CA TRP A 42 11.53 9.46 3.81
C TRP A 42 10.99 9.78 5.20
N GLY A 43 11.76 10.59 5.92
CA GLY A 43 11.47 11.04 7.27
C GLY A 43 12.75 11.27 8.07
N MET A 44 12.61 11.97 9.20
CA MET A 44 13.74 12.31 10.08
C MET A 44 14.36 11.06 10.72
N MET A 45 13.54 10.06 11.03
CA MET A 45 14.01 8.76 11.52
C MET A 45 14.31 7.76 10.39
N GLY A 46 14.33 8.25 9.14
CA GLY A 46 14.93 7.61 7.99
C GLY A 46 16.43 7.44 8.17
N GLY A 47 16.98 6.39 7.58
CA GLY A 47 18.40 6.06 7.71
C GLY A 47 19.22 6.95 6.79
N ALA A 48 20.54 6.87 6.92
CA ALA A 48 21.46 7.54 6.00
C ALA A 48 21.34 7.06 4.53
N ASN A 49 20.48 6.07 4.25
CA ASN A 49 20.20 5.48 2.95
C ASN A 49 18.71 5.53 2.58
N SER A 50 17.93 6.41 3.22
CA SER A 50 16.54 6.70 2.85
C SER A 50 16.46 7.36 1.46
N ALA A 51 15.27 7.37 0.85
CA ALA A 51 15.07 7.97 -0.47
C ALA A 51 15.05 9.50 -0.42
N LEU A 52 14.38 10.13 0.55
CA LEU A 52 14.53 11.56 0.85
C LEU A 52 14.94 11.73 2.31
N LEU A 53 15.79 12.72 2.58
CA LEU A 53 16.27 13.05 3.93
C LEU A 53 15.52 14.23 4.56
N THR A 54 14.38 14.62 3.97
CA THR A 54 13.47 15.61 4.56
C THR A 54 12.71 15.00 5.74
N ALA A 55 12.22 15.88 6.63
CA ALA A 55 11.10 15.50 7.48
C ALA A 55 9.88 15.15 6.62
N ASN A 56 8.97 14.34 7.16
CA ASN A 56 7.63 14.14 6.62
C ASN A 56 6.57 14.76 7.55
N ALA A 57 5.30 14.74 7.14
CA ALA A 57 4.19 15.34 7.85
C ALA A 57 3.90 14.64 9.19
N TRP A 58 4.20 13.34 9.29
CA TRP A 58 4.12 12.63 10.56
C TRP A 58 5.21 13.12 11.53
N ASP A 59 6.45 13.31 11.08
CA ASP A 59 7.55 13.83 11.89
C ASP A 59 7.20 15.22 12.44
N ARG A 60 6.76 16.12 11.53
CA ARG A 60 6.28 17.46 11.86
C ARG A 60 5.18 17.40 12.93
N ASP A 61 4.17 16.56 12.72
CA ASP A 61 3.04 16.43 13.64
C ASP A 61 3.46 15.82 14.99
N ARG A 62 4.37 14.85 15.00
CA ARG A 62 4.86 14.19 16.21
C ARG A 62 5.65 15.15 17.10
N LEU A 63 6.50 15.97 16.50
CA LEU A 63 7.30 17.00 17.18
C LEU A 63 6.50 18.27 17.49
N GLY A 64 5.27 18.37 17.01
CA GLY A 64 4.43 19.54 17.21
C GLY A 64 4.90 20.77 16.42
N TRP A 65 5.71 20.57 15.38
CA TRP A 65 6.17 21.63 14.50
C TRP A 65 5.02 22.13 13.64
N ARG A 66 4.84 23.45 13.59
CA ARG A 66 3.77 24.09 12.83
C ARG A 66 4.26 25.44 12.31
N PRO A 67 3.78 25.88 11.13
CA PRO A 67 3.96 27.26 10.70
C PRO A 67 3.44 28.24 11.75
N GLU A 68 4.08 29.40 11.85
CA GLU A 68 3.62 30.46 12.74
C GLU A 68 2.17 30.86 12.37
N GLY A 69 1.32 31.01 13.39
CA GLY A 69 -0.10 31.35 13.20
C GLY A 69 -1.01 30.22 12.74
N ALA A 70 -0.50 29.01 12.50
CA ALA A 70 -1.33 27.86 12.12
C ALA A 70 -2.32 27.50 13.24
N VAL A 71 -3.60 27.39 12.88
CA VAL A 71 -4.71 27.09 13.80
C VAL A 71 -4.89 25.58 13.92
N HIS A 72 -4.73 24.85 12.81
CA HIS A 72 -4.92 23.41 12.77
C HIS A 72 -3.60 22.63 12.91
N ARG A 73 -3.69 21.45 13.53
CA ARG A 73 -2.57 20.52 13.73
C ARG A 73 -2.03 20.01 12.39
N ILE A 74 -2.94 19.43 11.60
CA ILE A 74 -2.75 19.07 10.21
C ILE A 74 -3.58 20.04 9.41
N ARG A 75 -2.96 20.73 8.46
CA ARG A 75 -3.58 21.81 7.71
C ARG A 75 -3.27 21.74 6.23
N ALA A 76 -4.19 22.28 5.45
CA ALA A 76 -4.00 22.74 4.09
C ALA A 76 -4.94 23.92 3.85
N HIS A 77 -5.16 24.31 2.59
CA HIS A 77 -6.13 25.35 2.26
C HIS A 77 -7.34 24.78 1.51
N ASP A 78 -8.47 25.48 1.59
CA ASP A 78 -9.60 25.25 0.69
C ASP A 78 -9.42 25.99 -0.65
N GLN A 79 -10.42 25.90 -1.54
CA GLN A 79 -10.37 26.57 -2.84
C GLN A 79 -10.39 28.11 -2.73
N GLN A 80 -10.81 28.67 -1.60
CA GLN A 80 -10.81 30.10 -1.33
C GLN A 80 -9.50 30.57 -0.65
N GLY A 81 -8.54 29.67 -0.43
CA GLY A 81 -7.27 29.98 0.22
C GLY A 81 -7.36 30.09 1.74
N ARG A 82 -8.46 29.65 2.36
CA ARG A 82 -8.59 29.64 3.81
C ARG A 82 -7.94 28.38 4.37
N GLU A 83 -7.20 28.52 5.47
CA GLU A 83 -6.70 27.36 6.21
C GLU A 83 -7.86 26.51 6.71
N VAL A 84 -7.75 25.19 6.55
CA VAL A 84 -8.73 24.21 7.04
C VAL A 84 -8.02 23.02 7.69
N SER A 85 -8.71 22.35 8.61
CA SER A 85 -8.25 21.07 9.16
C SER A 85 -8.24 20.01 8.08
N THR A 86 -7.14 19.27 8.01
CA THR A 86 -6.94 18.17 7.05
C THR A 86 -6.52 16.87 7.71
N ASP A 87 -6.89 16.73 8.98
CA ASP A 87 -6.97 15.45 9.69
C ASP A 87 -8.38 14.89 9.48
N LEU A 88 -8.54 14.07 8.45
CA LEU A 88 -9.82 13.69 7.86
C LEU A 88 -10.29 12.31 8.35
N ASP A 89 -11.56 12.23 8.73
CA ASP A 89 -12.33 10.99 8.81
C ASP A 89 -13.42 10.98 7.73
N PRO A 90 -13.17 10.40 6.54
CA PRO A 90 -14.13 10.43 5.44
C PRO A 90 -15.46 9.71 5.73
N LEU A 91 -15.51 8.82 6.74
CA LEU A 91 -16.78 8.22 7.18
C LEU A 91 -17.58 9.14 8.10
N ALA A 92 -16.92 10.06 8.81
CA ALA A 92 -17.58 11.14 9.54
C ALA A 92 -18.07 12.27 8.62
N GLY A 93 -17.71 12.23 7.32
CA GLY A 93 -18.11 13.20 6.31
C GLY A 93 -16.99 14.16 5.88
N ASP A 94 -15.78 14.01 6.43
CA ASP A 94 -14.63 14.87 6.15
C ASP A 94 -14.08 14.61 4.73
N THR A 95 -14.77 15.20 3.76
CA THR A 95 -14.51 15.09 2.32
C THR A 95 -14.54 16.48 1.70
N GLY A 96 -13.90 16.66 0.55
CA GLY A 96 -13.84 17.98 -0.07
C GLY A 96 -12.74 18.16 -1.09
N VAL A 97 -12.50 19.41 -1.44
CA VAL A 97 -11.41 19.83 -2.32
C VAL A 97 -10.43 20.65 -1.49
N PHE A 98 -9.18 20.20 -1.48
CA PHE A 98 -8.09 20.78 -0.71
C PHE A 98 -6.98 21.24 -1.65
N VAL A 99 -6.28 22.29 -1.26
CA VAL A 99 -5.12 22.85 -1.96
C VAL A 99 -3.91 22.63 -1.07
N LEU A 100 -2.99 21.81 -1.56
CA LEU A 100 -1.72 21.51 -0.89
C LEU A 100 -0.62 22.38 -1.51
N GLY A 101 -0.13 23.35 -0.74
CA GLY A 101 1.15 24.01 -1.02
C GLY A 101 2.33 23.06 -0.84
N ASP A 102 3.52 23.51 -1.20
CA ASP A 102 4.76 22.74 -1.00
C ASP A 102 4.99 22.43 0.48
N PHE A 103 4.97 21.15 0.87
CA PHE A 103 5.10 20.68 2.24
C PHE A 103 6.34 21.26 2.93
N VAL A 104 7.47 21.34 2.23
CA VAL A 104 8.73 21.82 2.79
C VAL A 104 8.65 23.29 3.20
N THR A 105 7.93 24.12 2.45
CA THR A 105 7.85 25.57 2.70
C THR A 105 6.59 26.00 3.44
N THR A 106 5.48 25.29 3.28
CA THR A 106 4.19 25.65 3.90
C THR A 106 3.77 24.72 5.03
N GLY A 107 4.32 23.49 5.08
CA GLY A 107 3.90 22.46 6.02
C GLY A 107 2.49 21.91 5.75
N ASP A 108 1.93 22.16 4.56
CA ASP A 108 0.62 21.64 4.17
C ASP A 108 0.66 20.12 3.95
N ALA A 109 -0.31 19.41 4.52
CA ALA A 109 -0.46 17.96 4.37
C ALA A 109 -1.92 17.54 4.50
N LEU A 110 -2.27 16.37 3.96
CA LEU A 110 -3.49 15.66 4.32
C LEU A 110 -3.15 14.42 5.14
N ARG A 111 -4.02 14.10 6.10
CA ARG A 111 -4.01 12.84 6.83
C ARG A 111 -5.41 12.25 6.79
N ILE A 112 -5.54 11.02 6.32
CA ILE A 112 -6.83 10.37 6.09
C ILE A 112 -6.90 9.09 6.91
N ARG A 113 -7.83 9.00 7.85
CA ARG A 113 -8.05 7.79 8.65
C ARG A 113 -8.61 6.66 7.79
N LEU A 114 -7.99 5.48 7.87
CA LEU A 114 -8.53 4.28 7.23
C LEU A 114 -9.59 3.62 8.12
N PRO A 115 -10.81 3.39 7.58
CA PRO A 115 -11.92 2.91 8.38
C PRO A 115 -11.98 1.38 8.50
N PHE A 116 -12.93 0.90 9.31
CA PHE A 116 -13.33 -0.50 9.50
C PHE A 116 -12.30 -1.42 10.16
N ILE A 117 -11.11 -0.91 10.47
CA ILE A 117 -10.12 -1.61 11.28
C ILE A 117 -10.68 -1.73 12.72
N PRO A 118 -10.74 -2.95 13.31
CA PRO A 118 -11.17 -3.14 14.70
C PRO A 118 -10.30 -2.37 15.69
N GLU A 119 -10.90 -1.95 16.81
CA GLU A 119 -10.21 -1.14 17.84
C GLU A 119 -9.04 -1.86 18.53
N ASP A 120 -9.02 -3.19 18.50
CA ASP A 120 -7.96 -4.02 19.07
C ASP A 120 -6.90 -4.45 18.04
N GLU A 121 -6.95 -3.87 16.83
CA GLU A 121 -5.89 -3.96 15.82
C GLU A 121 -5.21 -2.61 15.62
N PHE A 122 -4.04 -2.60 14.96
CA PHE A 122 -3.33 -1.34 14.71
C PHE A 122 -4.15 -0.43 13.78
N PRO A 123 -4.46 0.81 14.21
CA PRO A 123 -5.13 1.78 13.35
C PRO A 123 -4.18 2.28 12.25
N GLN A 124 -4.75 2.78 11.15
CA GLN A 124 -3.97 3.19 9.98
C GLN A 124 -4.46 4.51 9.38
N TRP A 125 -3.54 5.24 8.75
CA TRP A 125 -3.80 6.51 8.06
C TRP A 125 -3.01 6.61 6.77
N ILE A 126 -3.54 7.32 5.78
CA ILE A 126 -2.80 7.74 4.60
C ILE A 126 -2.41 9.20 4.74
N TRP A 127 -1.16 9.53 4.46
CA TRP A 127 -0.63 10.88 4.41
C TRP A 127 -0.33 11.30 2.98
N LEU A 128 -0.55 12.58 2.68
CA LEU A 128 -0.24 13.17 1.38
C LEU A 128 0.51 14.49 1.58
N GLU A 129 1.62 14.62 0.88
CA GLU A 129 2.49 15.80 0.86
C GLU A 129 2.71 16.23 -0.58
N ASN A 130 2.61 17.53 -0.87
CA ASN A 130 3.06 18.08 -2.14
C ASN A 130 4.53 18.47 -2.00
N HIS A 131 5.42 17.81 -2.73
CA HIS A 131 6.83 18.21 -2.78
C HIS A 131 7.08 18.96 -4.08
N GLN A 132 7.66 20.15 -4.00
CA GLN A 132 8.11 20.90 -5.18
C GLN A 132 9.60 20.70 -5.49
N THR A 133 10.31 19.91 -4.68
CA THR A 133 11.74 19.57 -4.81
C THR A 133 12.67 20.77 -4.64
N ARG A 134 13.95 20.49 -4.38
CA ARG A 134 15.00 21.51 -4.27
C ARG A 134 15.03 22.49 -5.43
N ALA A 135 14.70 22.04 -6.64
CA ALA A 135 14.69 22.89 -7.82
C ALA A 135 13.74 24.09 -7.70
N ARG A 136 12.68 23.98 -6.88
CA ARG A 136 11.68 25.06 -6.68
C ARG A 136 11.67 25.64 -5.28
N ASN A 137 11.98 24.85 -4.25
CA ASN A 137 11.96 25.32 -2.86
C ASN A 137 13.35 25.60 -2.27
N GLY A 138 14.43 25.21 -2.95
CA GLY A 138 15.81 25.43 -2.51
C GLY A 138 16.28 24.57 -1.33
N CYS A 139 15.44 23.67 -0.80
CA CYS A 139 15.80 22.81 0.33
C CYS A 139 16.77 21.72 -0.12
N ILE A 140 17.95 21.67 0.50
CA ILE A 140 19.03 20.76 0.08
C ILE A 140 18.71 19.27 0.28
N SER A 141 17.76 18.95 1.16
CA SER A 141 17.37 17.56 1.46
C SER A 141 16.12 17.11 0.71
N ASP A 142 15.44 18.02 -0.01
CA ASP A 142 14.26 17.70 -0.84
C ASP A 142 14.66 17.26 -2.26
N VAL A 143 15.53 16.24 -2.28
CA VAL A 143 16.18 15.61 -3.42
C VAL A 143 16.34 14.13 -3.13
N PHE A 144 16.22 13.28 -4.15
CA PHE A 144 16.46 11.86 -3.91
C PHE A 144 17.91 11.64 -3.50
N HIS A 145 18.10 10.72 -2.55
CA HIS A 145 19.40 10.41 -2.02
C HIS A 145 20.30 9.91 -3.15
N TYR A 146 21.53 10.42 -3.20
CA TYR A 146 22.50 10.18 -4.27
C TYR A 146 22.09 10.65 -5.68
N GLU A 147 21.00 11.40 -5.89
CA GLU A 147 20.63 11.89 -7.23
C GLU A 147 21.73 12.77 -7.86
N GLU A 148 22.50 13.48 -7.03
CA GLU A 148 23.69 14.20 -7.46
C GLU A 148 24.86 13.22 -7.64
N GLY A 149 25.33 13.06 -8.88
CA GLY A 149 26.55 12.31 -9.20
C GLY A 149 26.36 10.83 -9.53
N ASN A 150 25.14 10.28 -9.46
CA ASN A 150 24.86 8.90 -9.82
C ASN A 150 23.86 8.78 -10.99
N PRO A 151 24.29 8.35 -12.18
CA PRO A 151 23.42 8.35 -13.38
C PRO A 151 22.30 7.32 -13.34
N CYS A 152 22.34 6.34 -12.42
CA CYS A 152 21.24 5.39 -12.28
C CYS A 152 20.04 6.01 -11.55
N ILE A 153 20.24 7.02 -10.70
CA ILE A 153 19.15 7.60 -9.91
C ILE A 153 18.48 8.69 -10.74
N GLN A 154 17.17 8.53 -10.95
CA GLN A 154 16.35 9.56 -11.57
C GLN A 154 15.86 10.49 -10.48
N GLY A 155 16.23 11.76 -10.57
CA GLY A 155 15.98 12.75 -9.52
C GLY A 155 14.50 12.96 -9.18
N ALA A 156 14.27 13.55 -8.01
CA ALA A 156 12.94 13.85 -7.51
C ALA A 156 12.19 14.78 -8.47
N VAL A 157 10.88 14.55 -8.60
CA VAL A 157 10.00 15.39 -9.43
C VAL A 157 8.88 15.98 -8.59
N PRO A 158 8.40 17.20 -8.93
CA PRO A 158 7.26 17.79 -8.24
C PRO A 158 6.01 16.92 -8.34
N GLY A 159 5.28 16.77 -7.24
CA GLY A 159 4.08 15.94 -7.20
C GLY A 159 3.62 15.62 -5.79
N ILE A 160 2.61 14.75 -5.69
CA ILE A 160 2.18 14.21 -4.41
C ILE A 160 3.04 12.99 -4.04
N TYR A 161 3.54 12.99 -2.82
CA TYR A 161 4.23 11.89 -2.17
C TYR A 161 3.33 11.41 -1.03
N ALA A 162 3.12 10.09 -0.95
CA ALA A 162 2.17 9.51 -0.02
C ALA A 162 2.76 8.33 0.75
N PHE A 163 2.26 8.11 1.97
CA PHE A 163 2.60 6.95 2.78
C PHE A 163 1.46 6.54 3.69
N LEU A 164 1.46 5.28 4.06
CA LEU A 164 0.60 4.70 5.07
C LEU A 164 1.31 4.72 6.42
N GLN A 165 0.63 5.26 7.43
CA GLN A 165 1.01 5.14 8.83
C GLN A 165 0.27 3.97 9.48
N VAL A 166 0.97 3.19 10.29
CA VAL A 166 0.41 2.17 11.21
C VAL A 166 0.68 2.59 12.64
N ASP A 167 -0.32 2.58 13.50
CA ASP A 167 -0.15 2.89 14.94
C ASP A 167 0.51 4.29 15.15
N ARG A 168 1.26 4.49 16.24
CA ARG A 168 2.13 5.65 16.51
C ARG A 168 1.42 7.00 16.66
N GLU A 169 0.20 6.96 17.17
CA GLU A 169 -0.57 8.16 17.52
C GLU A 169 -0.32 8.73 18.91
N ASN A 170 0.25 7.92 19.81
CA ASN A 170 0.41 8.32 21.20
C ASN A 170 1.45 9.44 21.34
N LYS A 171 1.01 10.64 21.73
CA LYS A 171 1.87 11.81 21.98
C LYS A 171 2.04 12.16 23.46
N VAL A 172 1.19 11.60 24.32
CA VAL A 172 1.20 11.82 25.77
C VAL A 172 1.12 10.49 26.52
N GLY A 173 1.63 10.46 27.75
CA GLY A 173 1.62 9.27 28.60
C GLY A 173 2.96 8.53 28.67
N LYS A 174 2.96 7.39 29.37
CA LYS A 174 4.18 6.62 29.67
C LYS A 174 4.72 5.82 28.46
N ASP A 175 3.84 5.45 27.54
CA ASP A 175 4.15 4.57 26.41
C ASP A 175 4.45 5.34 25.11
N ILE A 176 4.64 6.66 25.19
CA ILE A 176 4.89 7.53 24.02
C ILE A 176 6.16 7.18 23.26
N TYR A 177 7.13 6.55 23.94
CA TYR A 177 8.39 6.09 23.37
C TYR A 177 8.41 4.57 23.09
N GLY A 178 7.30 3.87 23.30
CA GLY A 178 7.16 2.43 23.01
C GLY A 178 6.81 2.14 21.54
N GLY A 179 6.49 0.89 21.20
CA GLY A 179 6.05 0.47 19.85
C GLY A 179 7.17 -0.14 18.97
N HIS A 180 6.87 -0.38 17.70
CA HIS A 180 7.78 -1.04 16.73
C HIS A 180 8.25 -0.09 15.62
N ALA A 181 9.34 -0.42 14.93
CA ALA A 181 9.87 0.36 13.81
C ALA A 181 9.05 0.13 12.51
N ASP A 182 9.40 0.84 11.43
CA ASP A 182 8.76 0.75 10.11
C ASP A 182 7.24 0.94 10.13
N PHE A 183 6.78 1.94 10.88
CA PHE A 183 5.36 2.30 10.95
C PHE A 183 4.91 3.23 9.82
N LEU A 184 5.84 3.71 8.98
CA LEU A 184 5.54 4.46 7.76
C LEU A 184 5.93 3.60 6.56
N ARG A 185 4.94 3.28 5.73
CA ARG A 185 5.10 2.49 4.51
C ARG A 185 4.79 3.38 3.29
N PRO A 186 5.75 3.63 2.39
CA PRO A 186 5.49 4.45 1.21
C PRO A 186 4.34 3.91 0.35
N LEU A 187 3.51 4.82 -0.16
CA LEU A 187 2.51 4.56 -1.17
C LEU A 187 2.96 5.28 -2.44
N VAL A 188 3.63 4.57 -3.33
CA VAL A 188 4.27 5.17 -4.51
C VAL A 188 3.40 5.02 -5.76
N ALA A 189 3.45 6.02 -6.65
CA ALA A 189 2.66 6.08 -7.88
C ALA A 189 2.92 4.92 -8.87
N SER A 190 4.07 4.25 -8.76
CA SER A 190 4.42 3.06 -9.56
C SER A 190 3.69 1.78 -9.16
N GLY A 191 2.97 1.80 -8.04
CA GLY A 191 2.13 0.69 -7.60
C GLY A 191 2.88 -0.50 -7.00
N HIS A 192 2.11 -1.45 -6.52
CA HIS A 192 2.54 -2.64 -5.83
C HIS A 192 2.56 -3.85 -6.78
N THR A 193 3.56 -4.71 -6.65
CA THR A 193 3.67 -5.90 -7.49
C THR A 193 4.21 -7.08 -6.70
N ASP A 194 3.73 -8.27 -7.05
CA ASP A 194 4.29 -9.54 -6.63
C ASP A 194 5.66 -9.75 -7.32
N LEU A 195 6.75 -9.30 -6.69
CA LEU A 195 8.10 -9.38 -7.24
C LEU A 195 8.64 -10.82 -7.24
N TYR A 196 9.55 -11.12 -8.17
CA TYR A 196 10.26 -12.40 -8.23
C TYR A 196 11.75 -12.21 -8.53
N VAL A 197 12.58 -13.19 -8.16
CA VAL A 197 14.01 -13.16 -8.52
C VAL A 197 14.18 -13.52 -9.99
N ALA A 198 14.72 -12.60 -10.79
CA ALA A 198 14.93 -12.78 -12.23
C ALA A 198 16.38 -13.10 -12.61
N GLY A 199 17.34 -12.81 -11.72
CA GLY A 199 18.76 -13.13 -11.94
C GLY A 199 19.68 -12.40 -10.97
N GLU A 200 20.98 -12.68 -11.07
CA GLU A 200 22.03 -11.96 -10.33
C GLU A 200 22.75 -10.96 -11.23
N TYR A 201 23.34 -9.93 -10.64
CA TYR A 201 24.16 -8.95 -11.36
C TYR A 201 25.24 -8.35 -10.46
N GLU A 202 26.20 -7.66 -11.08
CA GLU A 202 27.14 -6.79 -10.38
C GLU A 202 26.62 -5.35 -10.39
N HIS A 203 26.27 -4.84 -9.21
CA HIS A 203 25.93 -3.45 -8.97
C HIS A 203 27.18 -2.60 -9.08
N THR A 204 27.06 -1.45 -9.74
CA THR A 204 28.17 -0.51 -9.94
C THR A 204 27.79 0.92 -9.61
N CYS A 205 26.51 1.20 -9.35
CA CYS A 205 26.04 2.58 -9.20
C CYS A 205 26.31 3.14 -7.79
N THR A 206 25.52 2.75 -6.78
CA THR A 206 25.60 3.35 -5.44
C THR A 206 26.49 2.58 -4.47
N SER A 207 26.63 1.26 -4.66
CA SER A 207 27.48 0.39 -3.83
C SER A 207 27.98 -0.79 -4.67
N PRO A 208 29.23 -0.80 -5.14
CA PRO A 208 29.73 -1.89 -5.94
C PRO A 208 29.61 -3.25 -5.22
N GLY A 209 29.02 -4.25 -5.87
CA GLY A 209 28.82 -5.56 -5.24
C GLY A 209 27.85 -6.46 -6.00
N LYS A 210 27.61 -7.68 -5.50
CA LYS A 210 26.60 -8.57 -6.08
C LYS A 210 25.20 -8.13 -5.64
N GLY A 211 24.26 -8.12 -6.57
CA GLY A 211 22.85 -7.82 -6.31
C GLY A 211 21.91 -8.75 -7.07
N THR A 212 20.62 -8.63 -6.77
CA THR A 212 19.55 -9.42 -7.37
C THR A 212 18.70 -8.56 -8.30
N THR A 213 18.53 -8.98 -9.55
CA THR A 213 17.55 -8.37 -10.46
C THR A 213 16.18 -8.91 -10.08
N LEU A 214 15.26 -8.01 -9.74
CA LEU A 214 13.89 -8.39 -9.42
C LEU A 214 12.99 -8.18 -10.64
N GLY A 215 12.16 -9.17 -10.96
CA GLY A 215 11.17 -9.09 -12.02
C GLY A 215 9.89 -8.41 -11.56
N ARG A 216 9.34 -7.56 -12.43
CA ARG A 216 8.06 -6.88 -12.24
C ARG A 216 7.22 -7.06 -13.51
N ASP A 217 6.17 -7.86 -13.40
CA ASP A 217 5.25 -8.11 -14.51
C ASP A 217 3.89 -7.46 -14.25
N LYS A 218 3.27 -6.93 -15.30
CA LYS A 218 1.96 -6.27 -15.21
C LYS A 218 0.86 -7.21 -14.68
N ASP A 219 0.91 -8.48 -15.05
CA ASP A 219 -0.08 -9.49 -14.60
C ASP A 219 0.10 -9.87 -13.11
N LEU A 220 1.16 -9.39 -12.48
CA LEU A 220 1.49 -9.58 -11.06
C LEU A 220 1.25 -8.33 -10.22
N CYS A 221 0.71 -7.25 -10.79
CA CYS A 221 0.25 -6.09 -10.01
C CYS A 221 -0.69 -6.56 -8.88
N ASN A 222 -0.44 -6.06 -7.68
CA ASN A 222 -1.11 -6.48 -6.45
C ASN A 222 -1.19 -5.30 -5.48
N PRO A 223 -2.19 -4.43 -5.62
CA PRO A 223 -2.29 -3.19 -4.86
C PRO A 223 -2.50 -3.37 -3.35
N LEU A 224 -2.87 -4.58 -2.89
CA LEU A 224 -3.22 -4.83 -1.49
C LEU A 224 -2.03 -5.33 -0.66
N THR A 225 -1.26 -6.30 -1.17
CA THR A 225 -0.15 -6.92 -0.44
C THR A 225 1.16 -6.95 -1.20
N GLY A 226 1.20 -6.48 -2.45
CA GLY A 226 2.41 -6.46 -3.27
C GLY A 226 3.49 -5.55 -2.70
N SER A 227 4.70 -5.69 -3.24
CA SER A 227 5.86 -4.87 -2.89
C SER A 227 6.00 -3.64 -3.77
N GLN A 228 6.58 -2.58 -3.23
CA GLN A 228 6.86 -1.34 -3.97
C GLN A 228 8.36 -1.02 -4.06
N ASP A 229 8.68 0.07 -4.76
CA ASP A 229 10.04 0.44 -5.16
C ASP A 229 11.00 0.74 -4.00
N LEU A 230 10.45 1.31 -2.94
CA LEU A 230 11.13 1.75 -1.73
C LEU A 230 11.03 0.68 -0.64
N GLU A 231 10.88 -0.59 -0.99
CA GLU A 231 10.88 -1.70 -0.04
C GLU A 231 12.10 -2.59 -0.26
N LEU A 232 12.54 -3.24 0.81
CA LEU A 232 13.41 -4.41 0.73
C LEU A 232 12.55 -5.66 0.96
N PRO A 233 12.00 -6.30 -0.09
CA PRO A 233 11.29 -7.57 0.04
C PRO A 233 12.21 -8.69 0.54
N ARG A 234 11.62 -9.75 1.11
CA ARG A 234 12.35 -10.94 1.55
C ARG A 234 12.18 -12.10 0.57
N PHE A 235 13.27 -12.83 0.30
CA PHE A 235 13.26 -14.05 -0.48
C PHE A 235 14.02 -15.15 0.25
N ASN A 236 13.46 -16.37 0.35
CA ASN A 236 14.13 -17.50 0.99
C ASN A 236 15.35 -17.96 0.16
N ARG A 237 16.55 -17.48 0.51
CA ARG A 237 17.80 -17.76 -0.19
C ARG A 237 18.52 -18.98 0.38
N ASN A 238 18.35 -19.27 1.66
CA ASN A 238 19.04 -20.37 2.32
C ASN A 238 18.25 -21.70 2.24
N GLY A 239 16.99 -21.67 1.79
CA GLY A 239 16.16 -22.85 1.61
C GLY A 239 15.63 -23.46 2.90
N ASP A 240 15.54 -22.70 3.99
CA ASP A 240 15.14 -23.21 5.32
C ASP A 240 13.64 -23.08 5.63
N ASP A 241 12.83 -22.82 4.59
CA ASP A 241 11.39 -22.57 4.65
C ASP A 241 10.96 -21.41 5.56
N ARG A 242 11.88 -20.49 5.88
CA ARG A 242 11.61 -19.28 6.64
C ARG A 242 12.14 -18.06 5.90
N LEU A 243 11.54 -16.90 6.16
CA LEU A 243 12.00 -15.61 5.66
C LEU A 243 12.73 -14.87 6.77
N GLY A 244 14.04 -15.03 6.82
CA GLY A 244 14.93 -14.43 7.81
C GLY A 244 15.12 -12.92 7.60
N ALA A 245 15.61 -12.22 8.61
CA ALA A 245 15.85 -10.79 8.50
C ALA A 245 16.98 -10.44 7.52
N ARG A 246 17.93 -11.36 7.31
CA ARG A 246 19.08 -11.16 6.39
C ARG A 246 18.78 -11.43 4.93
N GLU A 247 17.53 -11.76 4.61
CA GLU A 247 17.09 -12.14 3.27
C GLU A 247 16.40 -11.00 2.52
N LEU A 248 16.72 -9.77 2.91
CA LEU A 248 16.20 -8.54 2.32
C LEU A 248 16.94 -8.24 1.01
N GLU A 249 16.17 -7.98 -0.04
CA GLU A 249 16.72 -7.65 -1.36
C GLU A 249 16.42 -6.20 -1.72
N MET A 250 17.47 -5.47 -2.10
CA MET A 250 17.34 -4.10 -2.56
C MET A 250 16.92 -4.05 -4.03
N LEU A 251 15.83 -3.35 -4.32
CA LEU A 251 15.36 -3.13 -5.69
C LEU A 251 16.24 -2.10 -6.40
N ASN A 252 17.39 -2.55 -6.89
CA ASN A 252 18.29 -1.73 -7.69
C ASN A 252 18.06 -1.90 -9.19
N LYS A 253 17.98 -3.16 -9.64
CA LYS A 253 17.66 -3.53 -11.01
C LYS A 253 16.32 -4.22 -11.11
N GLU A 254 15.58 -3.85 -12.13
CA GLU A 254 14.26 -4.41 -12.44
C GLU A 254 14.27 -5.04 -13.83
N LEU A 255 13.77 -6.27 -13.96
CA LEU A 255 13.36 -6.84 -15.24
C LEU A 255 11.88 -6.50 -15.46
N ARG A 256 11.59 -5.71 -16.50
CA ARG A 256 10.22 -5.32 -16.85
C ARG A 256 10.01 -5.52 -18.34
N ASN A 257 9.01 -6.34 -18.70
CA ASN A 257 8.67 -6.65 -20.10
C ASN A 257 9.89 -7.14 -20.91
N GLY A 258 10.77 -7.93 -20.30
CA GLY A 258 11.99 -8.46 -20.94
C GLY A 258 13.16 -7.48 -21.02
N VAL A 259 13.04 -6.26 -20.49
CA VAL A 259 14.10 -5.24 -20.46
C VAL A 259 14.59 -5.01 -19.04
N ILE A 260 15.90 -4.99 -18.85
CA ILE A 260 16.52 -4.66 -17.56
C ILE A 260 16.67 -3.15 -17.45
N HIS A 261 16.19 -2.61 -16.34
CA HIS A 261 16.32 -1.21 -15.93
C HIS A 261 17.20 -1.14 -14.68
N ASP A 262 18.23 -0.29 -14.71
CA ASP A 262 19.16 -0.07 -13.59
C ASP A 262 18.95 1.35 -13.06
N HIS A 263 18.07 1.47 -12.06
CA HIS A 263 17.63 2.77 -11.56
C HIS A 263 17.73 2.96 -10.04
N ALA A 264 18.31 1.98 -9.32
CA ALA A 264 18.51 2.07 -7.88
C ALA A 264 17.23 2.50 -7.12
N TYR A 265 16.08 1.93 -7.52
CA TYR A 265 14.73 2.41 -7.16
C TYR A 265 14.51 2.62 -5.67
N PHE A 266 15.17 1.83 -4.82
CA PHE A 266 15.11 1.96 -3.36
C PHE A 266 15.52 3.35 -2.85
N PHE A 267 16.43 4.04 -3.56
CA PHE A 267 16.91 5.39 -3.21
C PHE A 267 16.05 6.51 -3.80
N GLY A 268 15.00 6.18 -4.55
CA GLY A 268 14.14 7.16 -5.19
C GLY A 268 14.08 7.00 -6.71
N ASN A 269 12.93 7.33 -7.29
CA ASN A 269 12.75 7.43 -8.72
C ASN A 269 11.56 8.35 -9.05
N ALA A 270 11.69 9.15 -10.11
CA ALA A 270 10.63 10.07 -10.57
C ALA A 270 9.24 9.42 -10.71
N ARG A 271 9.17 8.12 -11.03
CA ARG A 271 7.90 7.38 -11.17
C ARG A 271 7.12 7.18 -9.86
N GLN A 272 7.73 7.48 -8.72
CA GLN A 272 7.15 7.28 -7.39
C GLN A 272 6.21 8.43 -7.00
N ALA A 273 6.37 9.60 -7.60
CA ALA A 273 5.51 10.76 -7.37
C ALA A 273 4.20 10.66 -8.17
N PHE A 274 3.08 10.99 -7.53
CA PHE A 274 1.81 11.17 -8.23
C PHE A 274 1.81 12.51 -8.95
N THR A 275 1.41 12.50 -10.23
CA THR A 275 1.41 13.66 -11.13
C THR A 275 0.18 13.64 -12.01
N LEU A 276 -0.28 14.80 -12.48
CA LEU A 276 -1.45 14.88 -13.37
C LEU A 276 -1.27 14.12 -14.69
N GLN A 277 -0.04 14.06 -15.21
CA GLN A 277 0.27 13.35 -16.44
C GLN A 277 0.52 11.84 -16.21
N GLY A 278 0.72 11.43 -14.97
CA GLY A 278 0.95 10.05 -14.56
C GLY A 278 -0.21 9.50 -13.73
N ASN A 279 0.15 8.74 -12.69
CA ASN A 279 -0.83 8.30 -11.71
C ASN A 279 -1.27 9.51 -10.87
N HIS A 280 -2.57 9.80 -10.90
CA HIS A 280 -3.18 10.95 -10.24
C HIS A 280 -4.36 10.55 -9.35
N LYS A 281 -4.55 9.26 -9.10
CA LYS A 281 -5.69 8.76 -8.33
C LYS A 281 -5.30 7.63 -7.38
N LEU A 282 -5.78 7.74 -6.16
CA LEU A 282 -5.80 6.69 -5.14
C LEU A 282 -7.27 6.29 -4.90
N GLY A 283 -7.55 5.00 -4.79
CA GLY A 283 -8.87 4.47 -4.48
C GLY A 283 -8.85 2.95 -4.33
N MET A 284 -9.98 2.34 -3.96
CA MET A 284 -10.03 0.89 -3.72
C MET A 284 -9.64 0.09 -4.98
N GLY A 285 -9.97 0.63 -6.15
CA GLY A 285 -9.73 0.01 -7.45
C GLY A 285 -8.43 0.41 -8.12
N THR A 286 -7.59 1.26 -7.53
CA THR A 286 -6.31 1.72 -8.11
C THR A 286 -5.11 0.92 -7.59
N ASP A 287 -3.95 1.18 -8.19
CA ASP A 287 -2.66 0.69 -7.70
C ASP A 287 -1.69 1.87 -7.56
N PRO A 288 -1.32 2.27 -6.33
CA PRO A 288 -1.66 1.64 -5.04
C PRO A 288 -3.13 1.89 -4.62
N SER A 289 -3.63 1.09 -3.69
CA SER A 289 -5.02 1.16 -3.18
C SER A 289 -5.13 1.95 -1.87
N THR A 290 -6.32 2.48 -1.59
CA THR A 290 -6.68 3.09 -0.29
C THR A 290 -7.16 2.07 0.75
N ALA A 291 -7.22 0.77 0.44
CA ALA A 291 -7.56 -0.27 1.39
C ALA A 291 -6.57 -0.34 2.57
N SER A 292 -7.02 -0.82 3.74
CA SER A 292 -6.10 -1.06 4.86
C SER A 292 -5.06 -2.11 4.48
N GLN A 293 -3.87 -2.01 5.06
CA GLN A 293 -2.79 -2.94 4.76
C GLN A 293 -2.61 -3.97 5.86
N MET A 294 -2.14 -5.15 5.47
CA MET A 294 -1.81 -6.19 6.43
C MET A 294 -0.54 -5.83 7.18
N THR A 295 -0.51 -6.15 8.47
CA THR A 295 0.68 -5.99 9.31
C THR A 295 1.08 -7.34 9.90
N LEU A 296 2.38 -7.45 10.17
CA LEU A 296 2.99 -8.57 10.87
C LEU A 296 4.17 -8.03 11.69
N VAL A 297 3.95 -7.85 12.99
CA VAL A 297 5.01 -7.48 13.92
C VAL A 297 6.07 -8.58 13.94
N CYS A 298 7.19 -8.33 13.29
CA CYS A 298 8.24 -9.33 13.10
C CYS A 298 9.64 -8.72 13.06
N ALA A 299 10.62 -9.57 13.37
CA ALA A 299 12.03 -9.38 13.02
C ALA A 299 12.47 -10.63 12.26
N GLU A 300 13.13 -11.56 12.96
CA GLU A 300 13.40 -12.93 12.48
C GLU A 300 12.17 -13.84 12.56
N GLN A 301 11.28 -13.59 13.53
CA GLN A 301 10.04 -14.34 13.75
C GLN A 301 8.85 -13.41 13.88
N ASP A 302 7.64 -13.97 13.76
CA ASP A 302 6.40 -13.33 14.13
C ASP A 302 6.36 -13.27 15.66
N VAL A 303 6.44 -12.04 16.17
CA VAL A 303 6.51 -11.79 17.61
C VAL A 303 5.16 -12.04 18.28
N LEU A 304 4.07 -11.79 17.55
CA LEU A 304 2.71 -11.89 18.07
C LEU A 304 2.03 -13.22 17.71
N LYS A 305 2.68 -14.08 16.90
CA LYS A 305 2.19 -15.42 16.51
C LYS A 305 0.78 -15.37 15.91
N GLY A 306 0.55 -14.43 15.01
CA GLY A 306 -0.73 -14.19 14.37
C GLY A 306 -1.80 -13.54 15.26
N ALA A 307 -1.46 -13.20 16.51
CA ALA A 307 -2.37 -12.50 17.39
C ALA A 307 -2.48 -11.01 17.06
N LYS A 308 -3.54 -10.39 17.60
CA LYS A 308 -3.72 -8.95 17.65
C LYS A 308 -2.54 -8.28 18.39
N PRO A 309 -2.16 -7.03 18.04
CA PRO A 309 -2.91 -6.10 17.21
C PRO A 309 -2.60 -6.15 15.71
N ASN A 310 -1.92 -7.19 15.20
CA ASN A 310 -1.67 -7.30 13.76
C ASN A 310 -2.97 -7.22 12.95
N ASN A 311 -2.98 -6.39 11.91
CA ASN A 311 -4.01 -6.36 10.89
C ASN A 311 -3.80 -7.55 9.96
N ARG A 312 -4.56 -8.62 10.17
CA ARG A 312 -4.51 -9.83 9.31
C ARG A 312 -5.64 -9.86 8.28
N VAL A 313 -6.35 -8.75 8.15
CA VAL A 313 -7.47 -8.55 7.22
C VAL A 313 -7.27 -7.22 6.49
N VAL A 314 -7.46 -7.25 5.17
CA VAL A 314 -7.56 -6.05 4.34
C VAL A 314 -9.02 -5.61 4.31
N TYR A 315 -9.30 -4.43 4.82
CA TYR A 315 -10.61 -3.80 4.78
C TYR A 315 -10.71 -2.88 3.57
N LEU A 316 -11.62 -3.23 2.68
CA LEU A 316 -11.99 -2.38 1.56
C LEU A 316 -12.83 -1.21 2.05
N ASN A 317 -12.60 -0.04 1.46
CA ASN A 317 -13.32 1.20 1.76
C ASN A 317 -13.61 1.96 0.47
N GLY A 318 -14.50 2.96 0.54
CA GLY A 318 -14.86 3.81 -0.60
C GLY A 318 -14.10 5.13 -0.64
N ILE A 319 -12.95 5.24 0.02
CA ILE A 319 -12.16 6.47 0.02
C ILE A 319 -11.41 6.58 -1.31
N SER A 320 -11.48 7.75 -1.95
CA SER A 320 -10.64 8.10 -3.09
C SER A 320 -9.99 9.45 -2.90
N VAL A 321 -8.80 9.60 -3.51
CA VAL A 321 -8.10 10.87 -3.65
C VAL A 321 -7.75 11.08 -5.11
N ASP A 322 -8.24 12.15 -5.70
CA ASP A 322 -7.96 12.52 -7.08
C ASP A 322 -7.17 13.84 -7.12
N MET A 323 -6.05 13.90 -7.85
CA MET A 323 -5.43 15.17 -8.20
C MET A 323 -6.25 15.80 -9.33
N LEU A 324 -6.74 17.01 -9.11
CA LEU A 324 -7.57 17.74 -10.06
C LEU A 324 -6.75 18.71 -10.92
N GLU A 325 -5.76 19.37 -10.30
CA GLU A 325 -5.02 20.46 -10.90
C GLU A 325 -3.65 20.61 -10.21
N GLN A 326 -2.64 21.05 -10.95
CA GLN A 326 -1.40 21.61 -10.44
C GLN A 326 -1.32 23.04 -10.95
N ARG A 327 -1.32 23.99 -10.03
CA ARG A 327 -1.30 25.43 -10.33
C ARG A 327 0.10 25.87 -10.74
N LEU A 328 0.20 27.04 -11.36
CA LEU A 328 1.48 27.60 -11.82
C LEU A 328 2.50 27.80 -10.69
N ASN A 329 2.02 28.11 -9.48
CA ASN A 329 2.85 28.27 -8.29
C ASN A 329 3.30 26.93 -7.67
N GLY A 330 2.87 25.79 -8.21
CA GLY A 330 3.21 24.47 -7.71
C GLY A 330 2.19 23.84 -6.76
N ASP A 331 1.18 24.61 -6.30
CA ASP A 331 0.13 24.06 -5.45
C ASP A 331 -0.64 22.95 -6.20
N ILE A 332 -0.98 21.89 -5.48
CA ILE A 332 -1.77 20.78 -6.03
C ILE A 332 -3.17 20.80 -5.42
N VAL A 333 -4.17 20.81 -6.28
CA VAL A 333 -5.58 20.69 -5.90
C VAL A 333 -5.94 19.22 -5.90
N VAL A 334 -6.36 18.70 -4.73
CA VAL A 334 -6.78 17.32 -4.56
C VAL A 334 -8.24 17.25 -4.10
N ARG A 335 -8.95 16.20 -4.50
CA ARG A 335 -10.30 15.91 -4.02
C ARG A 335 -10.30 14.62 -3.25
N VAL A 336 -10.76 14.67 -2.00
CA VAL A 336 -11.02 13.49 -1.17
C VAL A 336 -12.51 13.21 -1.21
N ARG A 337 -12.88 11.97 -1.52
CA ARG A 337 -14.28 11.51 -1.50
C ARG A 337 -14.43 10.25 -0.67
N SER A 338 -15.65 10.00 -0.23
CA SER A 338 -16.12 8.69 0.23
C SER A 338 -17.15 8.13 -0.75
N GLY A 339 -17.41 6.82 -0.68
CA GLY A 339 -18.35 6.13 -1.57
C GLY A 339 -17.84 5.86 -2.99
N ASP A 340 -16.56 6.07 -3.30
CA ASP A 340 -15.98 5.62 -4.57
C ASP A 340 -15.72 4.11 -4.51
N VAL A 341 -16.73 3.36 -4.94
CA VAL A 341 -16.81 1.90 -4.84
C VAL A 341 -16.67 1.20 -6.20
N ARG A 342 -16.26 1.93 -7.23
CA ARG A 342 -16.31 1.46 -8.62
C ARG A 342 -14.94 1.07 -9.13
N LEU A 343 -14.81 -0.15 -9.64
CA LEU A 343 -13.60 -0.64 -10.31
C LEU A 343 -13.70 -0.36 -11.81
N GLU A 344 -12.90 0.60 -12.28
CA GLU A 344 -12.91 1.07 -13.68
C GLU A 344 -11.76 0.49 -14.53
N GLN A 345 -10.87 -0.28 -13.92
CA GLN A 345 -9.82 -1.06 -14.57
C GLN A 345 -9.89 -2.53 -14.19
N ASP A 346 -9.18 -3.34 -14.97
CA ASP A 346 -8.87 -4.70 -14.57
C ASP A 346 -7.94 -4.65 -13.37
N ILE A 347 -8.26 -5.42 -12.34
CA ILE A 347 -7.51 -5.43 -11.09
C ILE A 347 -7.40 -6.84 -10.53
N ARG A 348 -6.22 -7.14 -9.98
CA ARG A 348 -5.91 -8.36 -9.27
C ARG A 348 -5.79 -8.05 -7.79
N TRP A 349 -6.59 -8.68 -6.96
CA TRP A 349 -6.54 -8.56 -5.51
C TRP A 349 -6.01 -9.83 -4.89
N CYS A 350 -4.98 -9.67 -4.05
CA CYS A 350 -4.36 -10.75 -3.31
C CYS A 350 -4.12 -10.31 -1.87
N ALA A 351 -4.65 -11.07 -0.92
CA ALA A 351 -4.36 -10.98 0.51
C ALA A 351 -4.88 -12.27 1.19
N ASP A 352 -4.39 -12.62 2.38
CA ASP A 352 -4.90 -13.81 3.10
C ASP A 352 -6.41 -13.67 3.37
N SER A 353 -6.85 -12.46 3.72
CA SER A 353 -8.26 -12.13 3.98
C SER A 353 -8.57 -10.70 3.52
N ILE A 354 -9.66 -10.55 2.77
CA ILE A 354 -10.22 -9.28 2.30
C ILE A 354 -11.68 -9.21 2.78
N VAL A 355 -12.08 -8.09 3.34
CA VAL A 355 -13.47 -7.83 3.74
C VAL A 355 -14.02 -6.63 2.98
N LEU A 356 -15.14 -6.87 2.29
CA LEU A 356 -16.01 -5.81 1.77
C LEU A 356 -17.12 -5.53 2.79
N ASN A 357 -17.05 -4.36 3.42
CA ASN A 357 -18.08 -3.87 4.34
C ASN A 357 -19.33 -3.39 3.60
N ASP A 358 -20.42 -3.09 4.32
CA ASP A 358 -21.60 -2.39 3.78
C ASP A 358 -21.25 -0.92 3.47
N LEU A 359 -20.51 -0.74 2.38
CA LEU A 359 -20.25 0.57 1.80
C LEU A 359 -21.50 0.99 1.02
N ARG A 360 -21.91 2.25 1.15
CA ARG A 360 -23.02 2.82 0.36
C ARG A 360 -22.47 3.78 -0.67
N GLY A 361 -22.07 3.23 -1.82
CA GLY A 361 -21.78 4.04 -3.01
C GLY A 361 -23.03 4.73 -3.56
N PRO A 362 -22.89 5.59 -4.58
CA PRO A 362 -23.99 6.39 -5.14
C PRO A 362 -25.23 5.57 -5.54
N ASP A 363 -25.03 4.36 -6.07
CA ASP A 363 -26.09 3.47 -6.53
C ASP A 363 -26.53 2.44 -5.45
N GLY A 364 -26.10 2.62 -4.20
CA GLY A 364 -26.41 1.72 -3.09
C GLY A 364 -25.67 0.38 -3.10
N TYR A 365 -24.59 0.28 -3.89
CA TYR A 365 -23.68 -0.86 -3.88
C TYR A 365 -22.43 -0.55 -3.08
N SER A 366 -21.83 -1.59 -2.51
CA SER A 366 -20.56 -1.54 -1.80
C SER A 366 -19.37 -1.77 -2.71
N LEU A 367 -19.57 -2.45 -3.84
CA LEU A 367 -18.58 -2.66 -4.87
C LEU A 367 -19.25 -2.82 -6.23
N VAL A 368 -18.77 -2.10 -7.23
CA VAL A 368 -19.21 -2.27 -8.62
C VAL A 368 -18.01 -2.57 -9.51
N VAL A 369 -18.01 -3.74 -10.15
CA VAL A 369 -17.06 -4.03 -11.23
C VAL A 369 -17.66 -3.51 -12.53
N ALA A 370 -17.04 -2.49 -13.11
CA ALA A 370 -17.57 -1.79 -14.28
C ALA A 370 -17.68 -2.71 -15.51
N SER A 371 -18.53 -2.31 -16.45
CA SER A 371 -18.78 -3.03 -17.69
C SER A 371 -17.49 -3.37 -18.44
N GLY A 372 -17.35 -4.66 -18.79
CA GLY A 372 -16.18 -5.18 -19.49
C GLY A 372 -14.87 -5.25 -18.69
N LYS A 373 -14.88 -4.93 -17.39
CA LYS A 373 -13.70 -5.00 -16.50
C LYS A 373 -13.63 -6.30 -15.74
N GLN A 374 -12.42 -6.64 -15.28
CA GLN A 374 -12.14 -7.85 -14.53
C GLN A 374 -11.67 -7.55 -13.10
N LEU A 375 -12.31 -8.21 -12.13
CA LEU A 375 -11.73 -8.43 -10.80
C LEU A 375 -11.20 -9.86 -10.74
N LEU A 376 -9.89 -10.01 -10.53
CA LEU A 376 -9.22 -11.29 -10.30
C LEU A 376 -8.89 -11.43 -8.81
N LEU A 377 -9.41 -12.47 -8.16
CA LEU A 377 -8.93 -12.92 -6.85
C LEU A 377 -7.92 -14.04 -7.08
N ASP A 378 -6.73 -13.85 -6.55
CA ASP A 378 -5.60 -14.76 -6.77
C ASP A 378 -4.69 -14.81 -5.54
N ARG A 379 -3.86 -15.84 -5.43
CA ARG A 379 -2.90 -15.97 -4.33
C ARG A 379 -1.71 -15.04 -4.51
N SER A 380 -1.36 -14.29 -3.46
CA SER A 380 -0.22 -13.36 -3.47
C SER A 380 1.09 -14.14 -3.60
N ARG A 381 2.03 -13.67 -4.43
CA ARG A 381 3.42 -14.15 -4.36
C ARG A 381 4.28 -13.30 -3.43
N THR A 382 3.80 -12.11 -3.04
CA THR A 382 4.43 -11.36 -1.95
C THR A 382 4.12 -12.04 -0.61
N PRO A 383 5.13 -12.28 0.25
CA PRO A 383 4.93 -12.88 1.55
C PRO A 383 3.95 -12.09 2.43
N THR A 384 2.98 -12.78 3.02
CA THR A 384 2.10 -12.26 4.08
C THR A 384 2.41 -12.91 5.43
N ARG A 385 3.17 -14.01 5.44
CA ARG A 385 3.79 -14.66 6.61
C ARG A 385 5.26 -14.95 6.35
N ILE A 386 6.01 -15.34 7.38
CA ILE A 386 7.46 -15.53 7.31
C ILE A 386 7.92 -16.99 7.49
N GLY A 387 6.99 -17.92 7.68
CA GLY A 387 7.28 -19.34 7.87
C GLY A 387 6.10 -20.19 7.46
N SER A 388 6.29 -21.52 7.50
CA SER A 388 5.28 -22.50 7.06
C SER A 388 4.78 -22.22 5.63
N PRO A 389 5.67 -22.18 4.63
CA PRO A 389 5.27 -21.99 3.25
C PRO A 389 4.50 -23.21 2.74
N GLU A 390 3.80 -23.02 1.62
CA GLU A 390 3.15 -24.10 0.90
C GLU A 390 3.67 -24.15 -0.53
N THR A 391 4.01 -25.35 -1.01
CA THR A 391 4.42 -25.56 -2.40
C THR A 391 3.26 -26.08 -3.23
N VAL A 392 2.83 -25.32 -4.24
CA VAL A 392 1.74 -25.68 -5.16
C VAL A 392 2.23 -25.54 -6.59
N GLY A 393 2.17 -26.61 -7.37
CA GLY A 393 2.56 -26.59 -8.78
C GLY A 393 4.02 -26.18 -9.02
N GLY A 394 4.92 -26.50 -8.09
CA GLY A 394 6.35 -26.15 -8.17
C GLY A 394 6.68 -24.72 -7.74
N PHE A 395 5.71 -23.93 -7.28
CA PHE A 395 5.95 -22.60 -6.71
C PHE A 395 5.68 -22.60 -5.21
N THR A 396 6.56 -21.95 -4.44
CA THR A 396 6.48 -21.86 -2.98
C THR A 396 5.86 -20.53 -2.55
N TYR A 397 4.76 -20.59 -1.80
CA TYR A 397 4.00 -19.44 -1.32
C TYR A 397 4.20 -19.23 0.18
N TRP A 398 4.52 -17.99 0.57
CA TRP A 398 4.48 -17.49 1.95
C TRP A 398 3.22 -16.66 2.21
N SER A 399 2.12 -17.09 1.61
CA SER A 399 0.80 -16.45 1.70
C SER A 399 -0.29 -17.50 1.68
N ASP A 400 -1.47 -17.18 2.20
CA ASP A 400 -2.64 -18.04 2.02
C ASP A 400 -3.36 -17.74 0.70
N PRO A 401 -4.12 -18.71 0.15
CA PRO A 401 -5.08 -18.41 -0.91
C PRO A 401 -6.02 -17.27 -0.49
N THR A 402 -6.35 -16.39 -1.44
CA THR A 402 -7.09 -15.19 -1.08
C THR A 402 -8.53 -15.47 -0.75
N ARG A 403 -8.99 -14.98 0.41
CA ARG A 403 -10.40 -15.01 0.80
C ARG A 403 -11.01 -13.62 0.74
N LEU A 404 -11.95 -13.39 -0.19
CA LEU A 404 -12.82 -12.22 -0.15
C LEU A 404 -14.15 -12.56 0.55
N THR A 405 -14.51 -11.77 1.55
CA THR A 405 -15.77 -11.89 2.29
C THR A 405 -16.63 -10.65 2.06
N LEU A 406 -17.84 -10.83 1.56
CA LEU A 406 -18.87 -9.78 1.57
C LEU A 406 -19.57 -9.84 2.92
N ALA A 407 -19.37 -8.82 3.74
CA ALA A 407 -19.97 -8.71 5.06
C ALA A 407 -21.51 -8.61 4.97
N PRO A 408 -22.25 -8.88 6.06
CA PRO A 408 -23.68 -8.63 6.11
C PRO A 408 -24.03 -7.22 5.64
N GLY A 409 -25.06 -7.10 4.81
CA GLY A 409 -25.49 -5.83 4.21
C GLY A 409 -24.70 -5.41 2.96
N ALA A 410 -23.48 -5.91 2.76
CA ALA A 410 -22.66 -5.55 1.61
C ALA A 410 -23.29 -6.02 0.30
N ARG A 411 -23.27 -5.13 -0.71
CA ARG A 411 -23.85 -5.40 -2.04
C ARG A 411 -22.80 -5.22 -3.13
N MET A 412 -22.48 -6.30 -3.84
CA MET A 412 -21.56 -6.27 -4.98
C MET A 412 -22.33 -6.42 -6.29
N ARG A 413 -21.95 -5.65 -7.31
CA ARG A 413 -22.49 -5.75 -8.67
C ARG A 413 -21.42 -6.01 -9.70
N LEU A 414 -21.66 -6.99 -10.58
CA LEU A 414 -20.95 -7.18 -11.83
C LEU A 414 -21.79 -6.63 -12.98
N GLU A 415 -21.36 -5.52 -13.58
CA GLU A 415 -22.04 -4.93 -14.74
C GLU A 415 -21.89 -5.78 -16.01
N ASP A 416 -22.54 -5.36 -17.10
CA ASP A 416 -22.55 -6.13 -18.35
C ASP A 416 -21.13 -6.46 -18.81
N LYS A 417 -20.90 -7.72 -19.20
CA LYS A 417 -19.58 -8.24 -19.60
C LYS A 417 -18.47 -8.18 -18.53
N ALA A 418 -18.74 -7.68 -17.33
CA ALA A 418 -17.77 -7.70 -16.24
C ALA A 418 -17.45 -9.14 -15.83
N VAL A 419 -16.22 -9.37 -15.36
CA VAL A 419 -15.73 -10.69 -14.98
C VAL A 419 -15.22 -10.66 -13.54
N LEU A 420 -15.71 -11.58 -12.73
CA LEU A 420 -15.05 -11.98 -11.49
C LEU A 420 -14.35 -13.32 -11.74
N GLU A 421 -13.04 -13.40 -11.54
CA GLU A 421 -12.27 -14.63 -11.67
C GLU A 421 -11.66 -15.03 -10.33
N LEU A 422 -11.81 -16.31 -9.96
CA LEU A 422 -11.23 -16.93 -8.77
C LEU A 422 -10.13 -17.90 -9.20
N ARG A 423 -8.88 -17.60 -8.83
CA ARG A 423 -7.67 -18.37 -9.14
C ARG A 423 -6.84 -18.67 -7.88
N GLY A 424 -5.96 -19.66 -7.93
CA GLY A 424 -4.92 -19.88 -6.93
C GLY A 424 -5.48 -20.35 -5.59
N GLY A 425 -6.56 -21.14 -5.61
CA GLY A 425 -7.26 -21.55 -4.39
C GLY A 425 -8.19 -20.50 -3.80
N SER A 426 -8.32 -19.31 -4.42
CA SER A 426 -9.03 -18.18 -3.82
C SER A 426 -10.53 -18.43 -3.62
N GLU A 427 -11.07 -17.88 -2.54
CA GLU A 427 -12.45 -18.04 -2.11
C GLU A 427 -13.21 -16.71 -2.13
N LEU A 428 -14.47 -16.75 -2.56
CA LEU A 428 -15.45 -15.68 -2.35
C LEU A 428 -16.55 -16.18 -1.42
N HIS A 429 -16.76 -15.51 -0.29
CA HIS A 429 -17.83 -15.78 0.66
C HIS A 429 -18.89 -14.69 0.62
N LEU A 430 -20.13 -15.09 0.38
CA LEU A 430 -21.32 -14.24 0.57
C LEU A 430 -21.92 -14.57 1.95
N MET A 431 -21.75 -13.66 2.92
CA MET A 431 -22.26 -13.83 4.28
C MET A 431 -23.78 -13.56 4.35
N PRO A 432 -24.48 -14.01 5.41
CA PRO A 432 -25.91 -13.74 5.56
C PRO A 432 -26.25 -12.25 5.40
N GLY A 433 -27.26 -11.94 4.59
CA GLY A 433 -27.66 -10.55 4.28
C GLY A 433 -26.82 -9.84 3.21
N SER A 434 -25.74 -10.45 2.70
CA SER A 434 -24.99 -9.90 1.56
C SER A 434 -25.64 -10.26 0.22
N VAL A 435 -25.36 -9.46 -0.80
CA VAL A 435 -25.90 -9.64 -2.16
C VAL A 435 -24.79 -9.55 -3.20
N LEU A 436 -24.74 -10.54 -4.10
CA LEU A 436 -23.96 -10.47 -5.34
C LEU A 436 -24.91 -10.46 -6.54
N GLU A 437 -24.89 -9.38 -7.32
CA GLU A 437 -25.74 -9.16 -8.49
C GLU A 437 -24.96 -9.27 -9.80
N LEU A 438 -25.45 -10.05 -10.75
CA LEU A 438 -24.87 -10.24 -12.07
C LEU A 438 -25.77 -9.68 -13.16
N ALA A 439 -25.26 -8.71 -13.92
CA ALA A 439 -25.87 -8.27 -15.16
C ALA A 439 -25.90 -9.41 -16.22
N PRO A 440 -26.77 -9.34 -17.24
CA PRO A 440 -27.04 -10.46 -18.16
C PRO A 440 -25.83 -11.11 -18.84
N LYS A 441 -24.78 -10.34 -19.22
CA LYS A 441 -23.57 -10.89 -19.85
C LYS A 441 -22.35 -10.92 -18.94
N SER A 442 -22.50 -10.58 -17.66
CA SER A 442 -21.41 -10.69 -16.68
C SER A 442 -21.14 -12.16 -16.34
N ARG A 443 -19.94 -12.45 -15.82
CA ARG A 443 -19.51 -13.85 -15.61
C ARG A 443 -18.69 -13.99 -14.34
N ILE A 444 -18.93 -15.08 -13.62
CA ILE A 444 -18.00 -15.60 -12.62
C ILE A 444 -17.24 -16.76 -13.24
N LYS A 445 -15.90 -16.70 -13.22
CA LYS A 445 -14.99 -17.77 -13.64
C LYS A 445 -14.34 -18.36 -12.39
N VAL A 446 -14.56 -19.63 -12.15
CA VAL A 446 -13.88 -20.37 -11.07
C VAL A 446 -12.92 -21.34 -11.73
N ARG A 447 -11.61 -21.06 -11.65
CA ARG A 447 -10.56 -21.91 -12.24
C ARG A 447 -10.17 -23.02 -11.26
N ASP A 448 -9.69 -22.61 -10.10
CA ASP A 448 -9.20 -23.45 -9.01
C ASP A 448 -9.52 -22.80 -7.65
N GLY A 449 -10.58 -21.98 -7.59
CA GLY A 449 -11.09 -21.35 -6.38
C GLY A 449 -12.47 -21.83 -5.96
N ARG A 450 -13.14 -21.06 -5.09
CA ARG A 450 -14.47 -21.41 -4.57
C ARG A 450 -15.38 -20.21 -4.39
N LEU A 451 -16.63 -20.33 -4.83
CA LEU A 451 -17.72 -19.44 -4.41
C LEU A 451 -18.54 -20.14 -3.33
N VAL A 452 -18.67 -19.50 -2.17
CA VAL A 452 -19.45 -19.97 -1.02
C VAL A 452 -20.58 -18.99 -0.76
N VAL A 453 -21.81 -19.47 -0.90
CA VAL A 453 -23.03 -18.72 -0.58
C VAL A 453 -23.59 -19.28 0.71
N HIS A 454 -23.49 -18.52 1.80
CA HIS A 454 -24.00 -18.93 3.10
C HIS A 454 -25.52 -18.77 3.18
N GLU A 455 -26.14 -19.43 4.16
CA GLU A 455 -27.58 -19.29 4.40
C GLU A 455 -27.95 -17.82 4.65
N GLY A 456 -29.02 -17.35 4.01
CA GLY A 456 -29.45 -15.95 4.08
C GLY A 456 -28.65 -14.97 3.20
N ALA A 457 -27.63 -15.43 2.47
CA ALA A 457 -26.98 -14.63 1.44
C ALA A 457 -27.71 -14.76 0.09
N ARG A 458 -27.58 -13.77 -0.79
CA ARG A 458 -28.28 -13.74 -2.09
C ARG A 458 -27.31 -13.65 -3.27
N LEU A 459 -27.51 -14.53 -4.26
CA LEU A 459 -26.85 -14.49 -5.56
C LEU A 459 -27.90 -14.24 -6.64
N ASP A 460 -27.99 -12.99 -7.10
CA ASP A 460 -28.94 -12.57 -8.14
C ASP A 460 -28.27 -12.69 -9.50
N ALA A 461 -28.46 -13.84 -10.17
CA ALA A 461 -27.81 -14.13 -11.43
C ALA A 461 -28.78 -14.76 -12.45
N PRO A 462 -28.56 -14.56 -13.77
CA PRO A 462 -29.30 -15.28 -14.79
C PRO A 462 -29.24 -16.80 -14.57
N GLU A 463 -30.35 -17.50 -14.78
CA GLU A 463 -30.48 -18.94 -14.50
C GLU A 463 -29.36 -19.79 -15.13
N LYS A 464 -28.95 -19.45 -16.36
CA LYS A 464 -27.84 -20.09 -17.07
C LYS A 464 -26.50 -19.97 -16.31
N ALA A 465 -26.25 -18.83 -15.68
CA ALA A 465 -25.03 -18.60 -14.90
C ALA A 465 -25.05 -19.43 -13.61
N VAL A 466 -26.18 -19.46 -12.90
CA VAL A 466 -26.38 -20.27 -11.69
C VAL A 466 -26.19 -21.76 -11.99
N LYS A 467 -26.78 -22.26 -13.09
CA LYS A 467 -26.63 -23.66 -13.51
C LYS A 467 -25.17 -24.03 -13.74
N LYS A 468 -24.41 -23.17 -14.44
CA LYS A 468 -22.98 -23.39 -14.71
C LYS A 468 -22.15 -23.45 -13.42
N LEU A 469 -22.45 -22.58 -12.44
CA LEU A 469 -21.74 -22.56 -11.16
C LEU A 469 -21.98 -23.83 -10.32
N ARG A 470 -23.18 -24.40 -10.37
CA ARG A 470 -23.49 -25.67 -9.68
C ARG A 470 -22.74 -26.86 -10.27
N THR A 471 -22.59 -26.92 -11.60
CA THR A 471 -21.93 -28.05 -12.28
C THR A 471 -20.43 -28.11 -12.00
N VAL A 472 -19.76 -26.96 -11.80
CA VAL A 472 -18.31 -26.91 -11.52
C VAL A 472 -17.93 -27.67 -10.23
N LYS A 473 -18.83 -27.74 -9.24
CA LYS A 473 -18.64 -28.53 -8.00
C LYS A 473 -18.67 -30.05 -8.22
N ALA A 474 -19.26 -30.55 -9.31
CA ALA A 474 -19.44 -31.99 -9.52
C ALA A 474 -18.22 -32.70 -10.15
N THR A 475 -17.23 -31.96 -10.65
CA THR A 475 -16.10 -32.53 -11.43
C THR A 475 -14.76 -32.61 -10.69
N ARG A 476 -14.69 -32.28 -9.40
CA ARG A 476 -13.46 -32.46 -8.59
C ARG A 476 -13.77 -32.99 -7.19
N ALA A 477 -13.97 -34.30 -7.12
CA ALA A 477 -13.77 -35.11 -5.93
C ALA A 477 -13.15 -36.45 -6.38
N ALA A 478 -11.94 -36.41 -6.93
CA ALA A 478 -11.07 -37.58 -6.90
C ALA A 478 -10.28 -37.49 -5.60
N ALA A 479 -10.55 -38.43 -4.69
CA ALA A 479 -9.94 -38.50 -3.37
C ALA A 479 -8.40 -38.54 -3.47
N PRO A 480 -7.67 -37.88 -2.56
CA PRO A 480 -6.24 -38.13 -2.44
C PRO A 480 -6.03 -39.59 -1.98
N ARG A 481 -5.15 -40.30 -2.69
CA ARG A 481 -4.53 -41.55 -2.24
C ARG A 481 -3.21 -41.23 -1.55
#